data_AF-A0A1G6CK18-F1
#
_entry.id   AF-A0A1G6CK18-F1
#
_cell.length_a   1.000
_cell.length_b   1.000
_cell.length_c   1.000
_cell.angle_alpha   90.00
_cell.angle_beta   90.00
_cell.angle_gamma   90.00
#
_symmetry.space_group_name_H-M   'P 1'
#
loop_
_entity.id
_entity.type
_entity.pdbx_description
1 polymer ?
#
loop_
_entity_poly.entity_id
_entity_poly.type
_entity_poly.pdbx_seq_one_letter_code
_entity_poly.pdbx_strand_id
1 'polypeptide(L)'
;MKKYRELTAEAVGLIDDRFIAEAADFSPRRIKLRGLHAGLAAACLIIAAAVGVIAVRAVRAQKADREQAGNISAVQTESILPRPYELGISANETAVIWPWEYMTEFERYGEAELDGESYCRFSGLARDYAPISDSVIGENLGKCTLKGYDEYTIQDHTAPTHTEQRDAFAVKGADKAMLIAVKLDKGYALYRSANNAFYSIPPYSSTTFGEMASRLGLIGRTEFTHFAEYDGDTLIGDYSVTEGKQLFDMLFESEEIRDAYLGAVGTAEPSGRKLVLFMDCPDYGIDNYVFHIYENGYVSTNFLNYGIEFKIGSESARKIIAFAKEHSSPAEPVSRGNYIIGGRVTEIGDGYVRIDDSVLFKDQSRGMVFTVPTDDLRIRRCMEFSPKPEVGDTVAVLIDHGSVTADGVVSGAYDLVQALLTEEGGLYIPE
;
A
#
# COMPACT_ATOMS: atom_id res chain seq x y z
N MET A 1 27.03 -3.01 -22.28
CA MET A 1 28.13 -3.82 -21.70
C MET A 1 29.37 -3.00 -21.32
N LYS A 2 30.03 -2.26 -22.24
CA LYS A 2 31.26 -1.49 -21.93
C LYS A 2 31.02 -0.28 -20.98
N LYS A 3 29.93 0.46 -21.22
CA LYS A 3 29.48 1.61 -20.40
C LYS A 3 29.09 1.22 -18.96
N TYR A 4 28.57 0.00 -18.75
CA TYR A 4 28.27 -0.54 -17.43
C TYR A 4 29.53 -0.93 -16.65
N ARG A 5 30.55 -1.49 -17.30
CA ARG A 5 31.84 -1.80 -16.65
C ARG A 5 32.59 -0.54 -16.21
N GLU A 6 32.49 0.55 -16.96
CA GLU A 6 33.10 1.84 -16.62
C GLU A 6 32.43 2.46 -15.38
N LEU A 7 31.08 2.47 -15.31
CA LEU A 7 30.32 2.92 -14.13
C LEU A 7 30.58 2.06 -12.88
N THR A 8 30.81 0.75 -13.05
CA THR A 8 31.12 -0.13 -11.91
C THR A 8 32.54 0.09 -11.38
N ALA A 9 33.51 0.38 -12.26
CA ALA A 9 34.88 0.67 -11.87
C ALA A 9 35.00 2.04 -11.17
N GLU A 10 34.21 3.02 -11.59
CA GLU A 10 34.13 4.35 -10.96
C GLU A 10 33.49 4.26 -9.56
N ALA A 11 32.42 3.46 -9.39
CA ALA A 11 31.79 3.21 -8.10
C ALA A 11 32.69 2.46 -7.10
N VAL A 12 33.55 1.55 -7.58
CA VAL A 12 34.52 0.83 -6.74
C VAL A 12 35.72 1.72 -6.35
N GLY A 13 36.10 2.67 -7.21
CA GLY A 13 37.17 3.65 -6.91
C GLY A 13 36.80 4.70 -5.85
N LEU A 14 35.53 4.79 -5.45
CA LEU A 14 35.03 5.70 -4.42
C LEU A 14 35.03 5.10 -3.00
N ILE A 15 35.44 3.85 -2.85
CA ILE A 15 35.55 3.17 -1.55
C ILE A 15 36.96 3.38 -1.01
N ASP A 16 37.08 3.99 0.17
CA ASP A 16 38.36 4.19 0.87
C ASP A 16 39.06 2.84 1.12
N ASP A 17 40.31 2.72 0.67
CA ASP A 17 41.14 1.50 0.72
C ASP A 17 41.25 0.90 2.14
N ARG A 18 41.02 1.70 3.18
CA ARG A 18 41.01 1.23 4.58
C ARG A 18 39.87 0.25 4.85
N PHE A 19 38.70 0.43 4.25
CA PHE A 19 37.56 -0.49 4.40
C PHE A 19 37.76 -1.81 3.63
N ILE A 20 38.54 -1.76 2.54
CA ILE A 20 38.92 -2.94 1.77
C ILE A 20 39.97 -3.76 2.53
N ALA A 21 40.94 -3.10 3.17
CA ALA A 21 41.95 -3.74 4.00
C ALA A 21 41.35 -4.40 5.26
N GLU A 22 40.39 -3.75 5.94
CA GLU A 22 39.71 -4.32 7.13
C GLU A 22 38.85 -5.55 6.79
N ALA A 23 38.26 -5.62 5.59
CA ALA A 23 37.48 -6.77 5.15
C ALA A 23 38.35 -7.98 4.78
N ALA A 24 39.57 -7.75 4.30
CA ALA A 24 40.49 -8.81 3.89
C ALA A 24 41.12 -9.57 5.08
N ASP A 25 41.22 -8.95 6.26
CA ASP A 25 41.84 -9.53 7.46
C ASP A 25 40.87 -10.34 8.35
N PHE A 26 39.59 -10.47 7.97
CA PHE A 26 38.60 -11.17 8.79
C PHE A 26 38.67 -12.70 8.63
N SER A 27 39.40 -13.38 9.52
CA SER A 27 39.39 -14.85 9.65
C SER A 27 38.54 -15.30 10.87
N PRO A 28 37.51 -16.15 10.71
CA PRO A 28 36.63 -16.54 11.81
C PRO A 28 37.31 -17.54 12.76
N ARG A 29 37.63 -17.11 13.99
CA ARG A 29 38.11 -18.01 15.07
C ARG A 29 36.95 -18.60 15.88
N ARG A 30 36.96 -19.94 16.04
CA ARG A 30 36.12 -20.69 16.99
C ARG A 30 36.67 -20.56 18.41
N ILE A 31 35.90 -20.09 19.40
CA ILE A 31 36.28 -20.17 20.82
C ILE A 31 35.11 -20.61 21.71
N LYS A 32 35.40 -21.57 22.61
CA LYS A 32 34.55 -22.12 23.69
C LYS A 32 34.58 -21.20 24.93
N LEU A 33 33.44 -21.02 25.62
CA LEU A 33 33.31 -20.18 26.82
C LEU A 33 33.74 -20.88 28.13
N ARG A 34 34.48 -20.13 28.99
CA ARG A 34 34.47 -20.23 30.48
C ARG A 34 34.94 -18.91 31.13
N GLY A 35 34.22 -18.44 32.17
CA GLY A 35 34.73 -17.63 33.30
C GLY A 35 34.66 -16.08 33.21
N LEU A 36 33.84 -15.45 34.06
CA LEU A 36 33.79 -14.04 34.51
C LEU A 36 35.19 -13.51 34.94
N HIS A 37 35.62 -12.24 34.84
CA HIS A 37 34.98 -10.91 34.94
C HIS A 37 35.84 -9.80 34.26
N ALA A 38 35.18 -8.66 33.98
CA ALA A 38 35.65 -7.27 34.03
C ALA A 38 35.76 -6.50 32.69
N GLY A 39 34.83 -5.56 32.52
CA GLY A 39 35.11 -4.19 32.09
C GLY A 39 35.19 -3.91 30.58
N LEU A 40 34.15 -3.24 30.06
CA LEU A 40 34.20 -2.35 28.88
C LEU A 40 34.66 -2.98 27.55
N ALA A 41 33.75 -3.69 26.85
CA ALA A 41 33.67 -3.77 25.37
C ALA A 41 32.63 -4.81 24.88
N ALA A 42 31.44 -4.89 25.48
CA ALA A 42 30.43 -5.90 25.13
C ALA A 42 29.17 -5.36 24.43
N ALA A 43 29.07 -4.04 24.17
CA ALA A 43 27.93 -3.47 23.44
C ALA A 43 28.11 -3.51 21.90
N CYS A 44 29.33 -3.57 21.37
CA CYS A 44 29.56 -3.51 19.92
C CYS A 44 29.72 -4.89 19.24
N LEU A 45 30.05 -5.95 19.99
CA LEU A 45 30.30 -7.28 19.41
C LEU A 45 29.05 -8.19 19.31
N ILE A 46 27.98 -7.90 20.05
CA ILE A 46 26.69 -8.60 19.88
C ILE A 46 25.94 -8.05 18.65
N ILE A 47 26.11 -6.76 18.34
CA ILE A 47 25.52 -6.11 17.16
C ILE A 47 26.17 -6.66 15.87
N ALA A 48 27.49 -6.83 15.82
CA ALA A 48 28.16 -7.34 14.63
C ALA A 48 27.84 -8.82 14.32
N ALA A 49 27.65 -9.68 15.34
CA ALA A 49 27.28 -11.08 15.13
C ALA A 49 25.80 -11.26 14.75
N ALA A 50 24.89 -10.44 15.29
CA ALA A 50 23.49 -10.43 14.90
C ALA A 50 23.30 -9.86 13.48
N VAL A 51 23.98 -8.75 13.14
CA VAL A 51 23.98 -8.17 11.80
C VAL A 51 24.63 -9.12 10.79
N GLY A 52 25.69 -9.84 11.15
CA GLY A 52 26.33 -10.83 10.27
C GLY A 52 25.45 -12.04 9.95
N VAL A 53 24.69 -12.57 10.92
CA VAL A 53 23.74 -13.69 10.68
C VAL A 53 22.50 -13.20 9.93
N ILE A 54 22.04 -11.97 10.18
CA ILE A 54 20.91 -11.35 9.47
C ILE A 54 21.31 -11.02 8.03
N ALA A 55 22.49 -10.46 7.77
CA ALA A 55 22.99 -10.16 6.43
C ALA A 55 23.24 -11.43 5.61
N VAL A 56 23.77 -12.51 6.20
CA VAL A 56 23.94 -13.78 5.48
C VAL A 56 22.60 -14.48 5.22
N ARG A 57 21.59 -14.32 6.10
CA ARG A 57 20.21 -14.79 5.84
C ARG A 57 19.49 -13.94 4.80
N ALA A 58 19.66 -12.62 4.82
CA ALA A 58 19.10 -11.69 3.84
C ALA A 58 19.74 -11.84 2.46
N VAL A 59 21.04 -12.14 2.38
CA VAL A 59 21.73 -12.44 1.10
C VAL A 59 21.35 -13.82 0.58
N ARG A 60 21.10 -14.81 1.45
CA ARG A 60 20.56 -16.11 1.03
C ARG A 60 19.08 -16.03 0.65
N ALA A 61 18.29 -15.18 1.30
CA ALA A 61 16.93 -14.84 0.91
C ALA A 61 16.93 -14.10 -0.43
N GLN A 62 17.75 -13.07 -0.63
CA GLN A 62 17.92 -12.40 -1.92
C GLN A 62 18.41 -13.32 -3.04
N LYS A 63 19.23 -14.33 -2.73
CA LYS A 63 19.70 -15.29 -3.73
C LYS A 63 18.66 -16.35 -4.04
N ALA A 64 17.84 -16.75 -3.06
CA ALA A 64 16.65 -17.56 -3.28
C ALA A 64 15.56 -16.77 -4.05
N ASP A 65 15.35 -15.49 -3.72
CA ASP A 65 14.47 -14.56 -4.42
C ASP A 65 14.95 -14.30 -5.84
N ARG A 66 16.27 -14.28 -6.12
CA ARG A 66 16.79 -14.16 -7.49
C ARG A 66 16.69 -15.45 -8.31
N GLU A 67 16.78 -16.61 -7.66
CA GLU A 67 16.51 -17.91 -8.32
C GLU A 67 14.99 -18.17 -8.45
N GLN A 68 14.15 -17.47 -7.67
CA GLN A 68 12.69 -17.48 -7.72
C GLN A 68 12.09 -16.28 -8.49
N ALA A 69 12.89 -15.26 -8.84
CA ALA A 69 12.50 -14.12 -9.68
C ALA A 69 12.33 -14.49 -11.17
N GLY A 70 12.64 -15.74 -11.54
CA GLY A 70 12.14 -16.36 -12.77
C GLY A 70 10.65 -16.67 -12.73
N ASN A 71 10.00 -16.52 -11.57
CA ASN A 71 8.57 -16.61 -11.33
C ASN A 71 8.14 -15.42 -10.47
N ILE A 72 8.17 -14.22 -11.04
CA ILE A 72 7.38 -13.11 -10.49
C ILE A 72 5.94 -13.63 -10.49
N SER A 73 5.37 -13.78 -9.30
CA SER A 73 4.00 -14.23 -9.10
C SER A 73 3.11 -13.50 -10.09
N ALA A 74 2.43 -14.24 -10.97
CA ALA A 74 1.27 -13.71 -11.65
C ALA A 74 0.47 -12.96 -10.59
N VAL A 75 0.17 -11.69 -10.82
CA VAL A 75 -0.90 -11.04 -10.06
C VAL A 75 -2.10 -11.93 -10.37
N GLN A 76 -2.43 -12.86 -9.46
CA GLN A 76 -3.68 -13.57 -9.52
C GLN A 76 -4.72 -12.51 -9.21
N THR A 77 -5.12 -11.79 -10.24
CA THR A 77 -6.33 -11.01 -10.25
C THR A 77 -7.43 -12.00 -9.89
N GLU A 78 -7.94 -11.98 -8.66
CA GLU A 78 -9.19 -12.65 -8.28
C GLU A 78 -10.31 -11.98 -9.10
N SER A 79 -10.38 -12.32 -10.38
CA SER A 79 -10.72 -11.35 -11.41
C SER A 79 -12.18 -10.91 -11.31
N ILE A 80 -12.41 -9.61 -11.41
CA ILE A 80 -13.71 -9.02 -11.80
C ILE A 80 -14.26 -9.62 -13.11
N LEU A 81 -13.41 -10.32 -13.86
CA LEU A 81 -13.77 -11.04 -15.06
C LEU A 81 -14.31 -12.43 -14.71
N PRO A 82 -15.40 -12.89 -15.33
CA PRO A 82 -15.90 -14.25 -15.17
C PRO A 82 -15.00 -15.32 -15.81
N ARG A 83 -13.85 -14.90 -16.35
CA ARG A 83 -12.94 -15.70 -17.19
C ARG A 83 -11.49 -15.28 -16.91
N PRO A 84 -10.69 -16.13 -16.25
CA PRO A 84 -9.29 -15.80 -16.03
C PRO A 84 -8.52 -15.82 -17.35
N TYR A 85 -7.53 -14.93 -17.49
CA TYR A 85 -6.61 -14.96 -18.62
C TYR A 85 -5.80 -16.25 -18.63
N GLU A 86 -5.48 -16.76 -19.82
CA GLU A 86 -4.60 -17.92 -19.97
C GLU A 86 -3.12 -17.52 -19.98
N LEU A 87 -2.86 -16.26 -20.31
CA LEU A 87 -1.53 -15.65 -20.38
C LEU A 87 -1.45 -14.56 -19.31
N GLY A 88 -0.33 -14.53 -18.58
CA GLY A 88 -0.18 -13.64 -17.42
C GLY A 88 0.02 -12.17 -17.81
N ILE A 89 -0.39 -11.29 -16.90
CA ILE A 89 0.06 -9.89 -16.89
C ILE A 89 1.08 -9.75 -15.76
N SER A 90 2.27 -9.27 -16.07
CA SER A 90 3.30 -8.91 -15.11
C SER A 90 3.55 -7.41 -15.15
N ALA A 91 3.93 -6.83 -14.02
CA ALA A 91 4.17 -5.41 -13.89
C ALA A 91 5.35 -5.16 -12.95
N ASN A 92 6.15 -4.15 -13.27
CA ASN A 92 6.98 -3.51 -12.26
C ASN A 92 6.14 -2.51 -11.46
N GLU A 93 6.59 -2.15 -10.25
CA GLU A 93 6.04 -0.99 -9.56
C GLU A 93 6.27 0.25 -10.43
N THR A 94 5.18 0.85 -10.88
CA THR A 94 5.16 2.01 -11.76
C THR A 94 4.40 3.12 -11.08
N ALA A 95 4.91 4.35 -11.17
CA ALA A 95 4.23 5.54 -10.70
C ALA A 95 4.32 6.62 -11.77
N VAL A 96 3.18 7.04 -12.30
CA VAL A 96 3.16 8.16 -13.25
C VAL A 96 3.37 9.46 -12.49
N ILE A 97 4.48 10.13 -12.80
CA ILE A 97 4.71 11.50 -12.33
C ILE A 97 3.98 12.44 -13.30
N TRP A 98 2.88 13.02 -12.84
CA TRP A 98 2.13 14.02 -13.60
C TRP A 98 2.84 15.37 -13.57
N PRO A 99 2.72 16.20 -14.61
CA PRO A 99 3.12 17.60 -14.52
C PRO A 99 2.28 18.33 -13.50
N TRP A 100 2.89 19.35 -12.89
CA TRP A 100 2.27 20.17 -11.86
C TRP A 100 0.89 20.71 -12.27
N GLU A 101 0.75 21.19 -13.51
CA GLU A 101 -0.49 21.76 -14.03
C GLU A 101 -1.61 20.73 -14.18
N TYR A 102 -1.26 19.46 -14.41
CA TYR A 102 -2.23 18.37 -14.51
C TYR A 102 -2.67 17.90 -13.13
N MET A 103 -1.82 17.96 -12.10
CA MET A 103 -2.15 17.57 -10.72
C MET A 103 -3.28 18.41 -10.10
N THR A 104 -4.12 17.78 -9.29
CA THR A 104 -5.08 18.44 -8.37
C THR A 104 -4.33 19.09 -7.21
N GLU A 105 -4.97 20.00 -6.47
CA GLU A 105 -4.38 20.54 -5.23
C GLU A 105 -4.00 19.44 -4.24
N PHE A 106 -4.86 18.42 -4.11
CA PHE A 106 -4.58 17.29 -3.24
C PHE A 106 -3.30 16.56 -3.67
N GLU A 107 -3.10 16.34 -4.97
CA GLU A 107 -1.90 15.70 -5.53
C GLU A 107 -0.65 16.57 -5.39
N ARG A 108 -0.77 17.88 -5.65
CA ARG A 108 0.33 18.86 -5.59
C ARG A 108 0.98 18.95 -4.21
N TYR A 109 0.16 18.98 -3.16
CA TYR A 109 0.64 19.31 -1.82
C TYR A 109 0.68 18.07 -0.91
N GLY A 110 1.75 17.29 -1.05
CA GLY A 110 1.98 16.08 -0.25
C GLY A 110 2.34 16.33 1.21
N GLU A 111 2.77 17.55 1.56
CA GLU A 111 3.24 17.90 2.90
C GLU A 111 2.54 19.16 3.45
N ALA A 112 2.41 19.22 4.76
CA ALA A 112 1.91 20.39 5.48
C ALA A 112 2.76 20.65 6.74
N GLU A 113 2.96 21.91 7.09
CA GLU A 113 3.66 22.33 8.30
C GLU A 113 2.74 23.25 9.11
N LEU A 114 2.54 22.93 10.39
CA LEU A 114 1.72 23.70 11.33
C LEU A 114 2.44 23.77 12.68
N ASP A 115 2.69 24.98 13.18
CA ASP A 115 3.37 25.22 14.47
C ASP A 115 4.73 24.51 14.62
N GLY A 116 5.46 24.31 13.51
CA GLY A 116 6.73 23.59 13.48
C GLY A 116 6.62 22.06 13.45
N GLU A 117 5.40 21.52 13.48
CA GLU A 117 5.13 20.11 13.26
C GLU A 117 4.89 19.82 11.78
N SER A 118 5.50 18.74 11.28
CA SER A 118 5.38 18.30 9.90
C SER A 118 4.32 17.21 9.77
N TYR A 119 3.55 17.29 8.70
CA TYR A 119 2.50 16.35 8.34
C TYR A 119 2.65 15.93 6.86
N CYS A 120 2.36 14.68 6.57
CA CYS A 120 2.25 14.14 5.23
C CYS A 120 0.77 13.87 4.91
N ARG A 121 0.39 14.08 3.66
CA ARG A 121 -0.94 13.76 3.15
C ARG A 121 -1.26 12.29 3.42
N PHE A 122 -2.46 12.02 3.94
CA PHE A 122 -2.94 10.67 4.17
C PHE A 122 -3.38 10.06 2.82
N SER A 123 -2.49 9.26 2.20
CA SER A 123 -2.64 8.77 0.81
C SER A 123 -3.64 7.62 0.60
N GLY A 124 -4.44 7.25 1.60
CA GLY A 124 -5.51 6.24 1.44
C GLY A 124 -6.72 6.75 0.64
N LEU A 125 -6.63 7.97 0.10
CA LEU A 125 -7.72 8.76 -0.44
C LEU A 125 -7.53 9.07 -1.94
N ALA A 126 -6.80 8.22 -2.67
CA ALA A 126 -6.62 8.37 -4.12
C ALA A 126 -7.90 8.09 -4.94
N ARG A 127 -8.99 7.72 -4.27
CA ARG A 127 -10.32 7.64 -4.87
C ARG A 127 -10.87 9.05 -4.94
N ASP A 128 -10.89 9.58 -6.16
CA ASP A 128 -11.63 10.76 -6.61
C ASP A 128 -12.19 11.62 -5.50
N TYR A 129 -11.48 12.69 -5.13
CA TYR A 129 -12.18 13.85 -4.61
C TYR A 129 -13.16 13.55 -3.46
N ALA A 130 -12.85 12.62 -2.55
CA ALA A 130 -13.68 12.40 -1.37
C ALA A 130 -13.20 13.40 -0.30
N PRO A 131 -13.71 14.66 -0.27
CA PRO A 131 -13.44 15.50 0.87
C PRO A 131 -13.92 14.75 2.09
N ILE A 132 -13.12 14.78 3.14
CA ILE A 132 -13.63 14.29 4.43
C ILE A 132 -14.88 15.08 4.79
N SER A 133 -15.80 14.40 5.46
CA SER A 133 -17.09 14.98 5.81
C SER A 133 -16.91 16.19 6.73
N ASP A 134 -17.66 17.26 6.48
CA ASP A 134 -17.74 18.41 7.40
C ASP A 134 -18.15 17.98 8.84
N SER A 135 -18.79 16.81 8.97
CA SER A 135 -19.18 16.21 10.25
C SER A 135 -17.98 15.98 11.18
N VAL A 136 -16.79 15.70 10.65
CA VAL A 136 -15.57 15.40 11.42
C VAL A 136 -14.63 16.59 11.59
N ILE A 137 -14.92 17.73 10.96
CA ILE A 137 -14.10 18.93 11.07
C ILE A 137 -14.32 19.62 12.42
N GLY A 138 -13.24 19.74 13.19
CA GLY A 138 -13.19 20.37 14.50
C GLY A 138 -12.86 21.87 14.43
N GLU A 139 -12.22 22.35 15.50
CA GLU A 139 -11.81 23.76 15.60
C GLU A 139 -10.73 24.15 14.59
N ASN A 140 -10.69 25.42 14.22
CA ASN A 140 -9.65 25.98 13.37
C ASN A 140 -8.33 26.07 14.17
N LEU A 141 -7.26 25.49 13.62
CA LEU A 141 -5.93 25.45 14.22
C LEU A 141 -5.01 26.57 13.71
N GLY A 142 -5.47 27.40 12.78
CA GLY A 142 -4.71 28.46 12.14
C GLY A 142 -4.32 28.14 10.70
N LYS A 143 -3.27 28.81 10.22
CA LYS A 143 -2.73 28.60 8.87
C LYS A 143 -1.58 27.61 8.90
N CYS A 144 -1.64 26.60 8.04
CA CYS A 144 -0.52 25.71 7.75
C CYS A 144 0.15 26.09 6.42
N THR A 145 1.45 25.78 6.32
CA THR A 145 2.20 25.87 5.08
C THR A 145 2.15 24.53 4.37
N LEU A 146 1.44 24.44 3.25
CA LEU A 146 1.50 23.32 2.34
C LEU A 146 2.80 23.35 1.54
N LYS A 147 3.38 22.18 1.27
CA LYS A 147 4.56 22.01 0.43
C LYS A 147 4.33 20.89 -0.58
N GLY A 148 4.84 21.11 -1.79
CA GLY A 148 4.77 20.19 -2.90
C GLY A 148 6.02 20.29 -3.78
N TYR A 149 6.31 19.22 -4.49
CA TYR A 149 7.51 19.08 -5.31
C TYR A 149 7.09 18.80 -6.76
N ASP A 150 7.53 19.63 -7.70
CA ASP A 150 7.34 19.37 -9.13
C ASP A 150 8.39 18.35 -9.60
N GLU A 151 8.11 17.08 -9.34
CA GLU A 151 9.00 15.97 -9.69
C GLU A 151 9.07 15.75 -11.22
N TYR A 152 8.13 16.33 -11.99
CA TYR A 152 8.14 16.22 -13.44
C TYR A 152 9.25 17.05 -14.07
N THR A 153 9.56 18.22 -13.49
CA THR A 153 10.54 19.17 -14.04
C THR A 153 11.89 19.14 -13.31
N ILE A 154 12.24 18.01 -12.70
CA ILE A 154 13.51 17.83 -11.95
C ILE A 154 14.71 18.30 -12.77
N GLN A 155 15.53 19.15 -12.15
CA GLN A 155 16.82 19.59 -12.66
C GLN A 155 17.89 19.31 -11.61
N ASP A 156 19.03 18.74 -12.02
CA ASP A 156 20.16 18.44 -11.13
C ASP A 156 19.75 17.69 -9.83
N HIS A 157 18.89 16.68 -9.98
CA HIS A 157 18.33 15.88 -8.87
C HIS A 157 17.53 16.68 -7.83
N THR A 158 17.05 17.87 -8.19
CA THR A 158 16.23 18.73 -7.35
C THR A 158 14.92 19.07 -8.06
N ALA A 159 13.79 18.77 -7.42
CA ALA A 159 12.47 19.18 -7.88
C ALA A 159 12.18 20.62 -7.43
N PRO A 160 11.62 21.50 -8.29
CA PRO A 160 11.10 22.79 -7.85
C PRO A 160 10.08 22.61 -6.71
N THR A 161 10.24 23.41 -5.66
CA THR A 161 9.34 23.37 -4.50
C THR A 161 8.30 24.47 -4.60
N HIS A 162 7.03 24.10 -4.41
CA HIS A 162 5.91 25.02 -4.33
C HIS A 162 5.34 25.03 -2.92
N THR A 163 4.96 26.22 -2.45
CA THR A 163 4.36 26.38 -1.12
C THR A 163 3.10 27.22 -1.18
N GLU A 164 2.18 26.92 -0.26
CA GLU A 164 0.91 27.65 -0.16
C GLU A 164 0.42 27.71 1.28
N GLN A 165 -0.36 28.74 1.63
CA GLN A 165 -0.99 28.85 2.95
C GLN A 165 -2.45 28.40 2.87
N ARG A 166 -2.84 27.49 3.76
CA ARG A 166 -4.22 26.99 3.89
C ARG A 166 -4.66 26.96 5.35
N ASP A 167 -5.97 26.96 5.58
CA ASP A 167 -6.51 26.79 6.93
C ASP A 167 -6.43 25.33 7.34
N ALA A 168 -5.89 25.09 8.52
CA ALA A 168 -5.84 23.78 9.17
C ALA A 168 -6.88 23.70 10.29
N PHE A 169 -7.39 22.49 10.52
CA PHE A 169 -8.46 22.21 11.48
C PHE A 169 -8.14 20.93 12.25
N ALA A 170 -8.60 20.88 13.49
CA ALA A 170 -8.61 19.64 14.25
C ALA A 170 -9.58 18.64 13.58
N VAL A 171 -9.31 17.35 13.73
CA VAL A 171 -10.27 16.31 13.40
C VAL A 171 -10.96 15.90 14.70
N LYS A 172 -12.30 15.96 14.76
CA LYS A 172 -13.06 15.62 15.97
C LYS A 172 -12.62 14.26 16.46
N GLY A 173 -12.41 14.13 17.77
CA GLY A 173 -12.01 12.89 18.46
C GLY A 173 -10.68 12.25 18.02
N ALA A 174 -9.91 12.86 17.13
CA ALA A 174 -8.54 12.45 16.85
C ALA A 174 -7.56 13.37 17.58
N ASP A 175 -6.37 12.85 17.87
CA ASP A 175 -5.26 13.62 18.41
C ASP A 175 -4.59 14.42 17.29
N LYS A 176 -4.42 15.73 17.48
CA LYS A 176 -3.74 16.60 16.51
C LYS A 176 -2.28 16.20 16.25
N ALA A 177 -1.66 15.48 17.19
CA ALA A 177 -0.33 14.91 17.01
C ALA A 177 -0.32 13.72 16.02
N MET A 178 -1.48 13.17 15.70
CA MET A 178 -1.64 12.09 14.71
C MET A 178 -2.15 12.61 13.38
N LEU A 179 -3.16 13.47 13.42
CA LEU A 179 -3.99 13.78 12.26
C LEU A 179 -4.54 15.21 12.33
N ILE A 180 -4.46 15.93 11.22
CA ILE A 180 -5.13 17.22 11.02
C ILE A 180 -5.92 17.19 9.71
N ALA A 181 -6.87 18.10 9.59
CA ALA A 181 -7.57 18.39 8.34
C ALA A 181 -7.06 19.72 7.76
N VAL A 182 -6.83 19.76 6.46
CA VAL A 182 -6.47 20.99 5.73
C VAL A 182 -7.55 21.30 4.72
N LYS A 183 -8.00 22.56 4.69
CA LYS A 183 -8.99 23.03 3.71
C LYS A 183 -8.32 23.26 2.37
N LEU A 184 -8.82 22.59 1.33
CA LEU A 184 -8.47 22.73 -0.08
C LEU A 184 -9.69 23.27 -0.85
N ASP A 185 -9.53 23.52 -2.16
CA ASP A 185 -10.58 24.09 -3.00
C ASP A 185 -11.86 23.24 -3.06
N LYS A 186 -11.70 21.91 -3.03
CA LYS A 186 -12.79 20.93 -3.14
C LYS A 186 -13.25 20.33 -1.81
N GLY A 187 -12.85 20.94 -0.69
CA GLY A 187 -13.25 20.51 0.66
C GLY A 187 -12.06 20.34 1.59
N TYR A 188 -12.01 19.25 2.35
CA TYR A 188 -10.96 19.01 3.34
C TYR A 188 -10.19 17.74 3.02
N ALA A 189 -8.89 17.78 3.29
CA ALA A 189 -7.98 16.63 3.15
C ALA A 189 -7.31 16.30 4.49
N LEU A 190 -7.13 15.01 4.76
CA LEU A 190 -6.41 14.56 5.95
C LEU A 190 -4.90 14.56 5.74
N TYR A 191 -4.18 15.10 6.72
CA TYR A 191 -2.73 15.05 6.80
C TYR A 191 -2.34 14.38 8.11
N ARG A 192 -1.60 13.28 8.01
CA ARG A 192 -1.05 12.55 9.16
C ARG A 192 0.30 13.13 9.55
N SER A 193 0.68 13.01 10.81
CA SER A 193 2.00 13.45 11.25
C SER A 193 3.13 12.74 10.44
N ALA A 194 4.07 13.54 9.93
CA ALA A 194 5.26 13.10 9.20
C ALA A 194 6.34 12.56 10.14
N ASN A 195 6.31 13.01 11.40
CA ASN A 195 7.12 12.52 12.49
C ASN A 195 6.82 11.03 12.83
N ASN A 196 5.88 10.39 12.13
CA ASN A 196 5.65 8.94 12.16
C ASN A 196 6.72 8.12 11.40
N ALA A 197 8.00 8.51 11.44
CA ALA A 197 9.10 7.60 11.15
C ALA A 197 9.05 6.48 12.20
N PHE A 198 8.40 5.38 11.82
CA PHE A 198 7.92 4.27 12.67
C PHE A 198 9.02 3.60 13.52
N TYR A 199 10.29 3.90 13.27
CA TYR A 199 11.45 3.37 13.98
C TYR A 199 12.17 4.37 14.90
N SER A 200 11.74 5.63 14.97
CA SER A 200 12.60 6.68 15.55
C SER A 200 11.95 7.63 16.57
N ILE A 201 10.65 7.51 16.86
CA ILE A 201 10.02 8.35 17.90
C ILE A 201 9.48 7.54 19.08
N PRO A 202 10.07 7.66 20.29
CA PRO A 202 9.40 7.33 21.54
C PRO A 202 8.24 8.33 21.73
N PRO A 203 6.95 7.89 21.66
CA PRO A 203 6.36 6.87 22.54
C PRO A 203 5.60 5.73 21.81
N TYR A 204 5.82 5.53 20.51
CA TYR A 204 4.99 4.57 19.74
C TYR A 204 5.28 3.09 20.03
N SER A 205 6.45 2.76 20.60
CA SER A 205 6.75 1.41 21.10
C SER A 205 5.86 0.98 22.29
N SER A 206 5.15 1.92 22.92
CA SER A 206 4.18 1.66 24.00
C SER A 206 2.73 1.98 23.60
N THR A 207 2.46 2.35 22.34
CA THR A 207 1.09 2.59 21.89
C THR A 207 0.41 1.25 21.64
N THR A 208 -0.69 1.01 22.31
CA THR A 208 -1.48 -0.21 22.14
C THR A 208 -2.40 -0.10 20.93
N PHE A 209 -2.93 -1.24 20.47
CA PHE A 209 -3.80 -1.31 19.31
C PHE A 209 -5.02 -0.38 19.42
N GLY A 210 -5.74 -0.42 20.54
CA GLY A 210 -6.91 0.43 20.73
C GLY A 210 -6.55 1.88 21.06
N GLU A 211 -5.37 2.17 21.62
CA GLU A 211 -4.88 3.54 21.76
C GLU A 211 -4.59 4.16 20.39
N MET A 212 -4.01 3.40 19.45
CA MET A 212 -3.82 3.86 18.07
C MET A 212 -5.17 4.20 17.42
N ALA A 213 -6.14 3.30 17.50
CA ALA A 213 -7.49 3.54 16.96
C ALA A 213 -8.18 4.74 17.62
N SER A 214 -8.01 4.92 18.93
CA SER A 214 -8.55 6.06 19.68
C SER A 214 -7.93 7.38 19.25
N ARG A 215 -6.60 7.45 19.13
CA ARG A 215 -5.89 8.66 18.71
C ARG A 215 -6.13 9.03 17.24
N LEU A 216 -6.48 8.07 16.39
CA LEU A 216 -6.95 8.32 15.03
C LEU A 216 -8.43 8.74 14.98
N GLY A 217 -9.16 8.64 16.10
CA GLY A 217 -10.58 8.93 16.19
C GLY A 217 -11.48 7.85 15.59
N LEU A 218 -11.01 6.62 15.40
CA LEU A 218 -11.83 5.59 14.73
C LEU A 218 -12.95 5.01 15.62
N ILE A 219 -12.81 5.11 16.95
CA ILE A 219 -13.73 4.52 17.92
C ILE A 219 -15.14 5.05 17.76
N GLY A 220 -16.10 4.14 17.57
CA GLY A 220 -17.54 4.44 17.51
C GLY A 220 -17.99 5.17 16.24
N ARG A 221 -17.16 5.24 15.20
CA ARG A 221 -17.50 5.92 13.92
C ARG A 221 -17.97 5.01 12.81
N THR A 222 -17.66 3.74 12.92
CA THR A 222 -17.89 2.77 11.86
C THR A 222 -18.10 1.38 12.44
N GLU A 223 -18.45 0.45 11.56
CA GLU A 223 -18.67 -0.95 11.83
C GLU A 223 -18.06 -1.80 10.71
N PHE A 224 -17.83 -3.08 11.01
CA PHE A 224 -17.45 -4.03 9.97
C PHE A 224 -18.68 -4.47 9.18
N THR A 225 -18.66 -4.27 7.87
CA THR A 225 -19.77 -4.68 7.00
C THR A 225 -19.50 -6.03 6.36
N HIS A 226 -18.24 -6.41 6.20
CA HIS A 226 -17.83 -7.61 5.46
C HIS A 226 -16.52 -8.22 5.96
N PHE A 227 -16.34 -9.51 5.66
CA PHE A 227 -15.04 -10.15 5.74
C PHE A 227 -14.83 -11.22 4.66
N ALA A 228 -13.57 -11.52 4.40
CA ALA A 228 -13.15 -12.63 3.57
C ALA A 228 -12.33 -13.64 4.37
N GLU A 229 -12.49 -14.92 4.08
CA GLU A 229 -11.68 -16.00 4.66
C GLU A 229 -10.66 -16.48 3.62
N TYR A 230 -9.41 -16.60 4.04
CA TYR A 230 -8.31 -17.07 3.20
C TYR A 230 -7.61 -18.27 3.84
N ASP A 231 -7.17 -19.21 3.01
CA ASP A 231 -6.18 -20.23 3.36
C ASP A 231 -4.87 -19.91 2.63
N GLY A 232 -3.90 -19.37 3.36
CA GLY A 232 -2.75 -18.70 2.75
C GLY A 232 -3.20 -17.48 1.95
N ASP A 233 -3.04 -17.54 0.63
CA ASP A 233 -3.44 -16.50 -0.31
C ASP A 233 -4.64 -16.90 -1.18
N THR A 234 -5.27 -18.05 -0.91
CA THR A 234 -6.47 -18.49 -1.62
C THR A 234 -7.72 -18.00 -0.90
N LEU A 235 -8.55 -17.20 -1.55
CA LEU A 235 -9.90 -16.86 -1.06
C LEU A 235 -10.76 -18.14 -1.00
N ILE A 236 -11.31 -18.42 0.17
CA ILE A 236 -12.17 -19.60 0.41
C ILE A 236 -13.59 -19.24 0.83
N GLY A 237 -13.88 -17.95 1.07
CA GLY A 237 -15.25 -17.45 1.27
C GLY A 237 -15.32 -15.95 1.48
N ASP A 238 -16.45 -15.34 1.09
CA ASP A 238 -16.79 -13.93 1.35
C ASP A 238 -18.13 -13.89 2.10
N TYR A 239 -18.24 -12.95 3.04
CA TYR A 239 -19.34 -12.91 4.00
C TYR A 239 -19.75 -11.47 4.31
N SER A 240 -21.06 -11.24 4.38
CA SER A 240 -21.62 -10.02 4.94
C SER A 240 -21.82 -10.19 6.44
N VAL A 241 -21.34 -9.21 7.21
CA VAL A 241 -21.42 -9.21 8.68
C VAL A 241 -22.75 -8.61 9.11
N THR A 242 -23.49 -9.33 9.97
CA THR A 242 -24.79 -8.88 10.48
C THR A 242 -24.70 -8.11 11.79
N GLU A 243 -23.64 -8.35 12.57
CA GLU A 243 -23.40 -7.70 13.87
C GLU A 243 -22.07 -6.93 13.86
N GLY A 244 -21.90 -6.10 12.82
CA GLY A 244 -20.66 -5.35 12.52
C GLY A 244 -20.16 -4.50 13.67
N LYS A 245 -21.08 -3.78 14.34
CA LYS A 245 -20.74 -2.97 15.51
C LYS A 245 -20.20 -3.80 16.66
N GLN A 246 -20.78 -4.97 16.96
CA GLN A 246 -20.29 -5.79 18.06
C GLN A 246 -18.91 -6.36 17.77
N LEU A 247 -18.66 -6.75 16.52
CA LEU A 247 -17.33 -7.16 16.07
C LEU A 247 -16.32 -6.02 16.17
N PHE A 248 -16.73 -4.78 15.88
CA PHE A 248 -15.94 -3.57 16.09
C PHE A 248 -15.61 -3.38 17.58
N ASP A 249 -16.63 -3.42 18.44
CA ASP A 249 -16.47 -3.27 19.90
C ASP A 249 -15.54 -4.37 20.46
N MET A 250 -15.62 -5.61 19.97
CA MET A 250 -14.69 -6.67 20.33
C MET A 250 -13.24 -6.31 19.99
N LEU A 251 -12.99 -5.79 18.79
CA LEU A 251 -11.63 -5.51 18.33
C LEU A 251 -11.02 -4.29 19.04
N PHE A 252 -11.80 -3.25 19.31
CA PHE A 252 -11.28 -1.95 19.76
C PHE A 252 -11.61 -1.56 21.21
N GLU A 253 -12.62 -2.18 21.80
CA GLU A 253 -13.11 -1.84 23.14
C GLU A 253 -12.87 -2.95 24.18
N SER A 254 -12.57 -4.18 23.76
CA SER A 254 -12.19 -5.23 24.71
C SER A 254 -10.81 -4.97 25.31
N GLU A 255 -10.69 -4.99 26.63
CA GLU A 255 -9.43 -4.73 27.36
C GLU A 255 -8.29 -5.67 26.89
N GLU A 256 -8.61 -6.95 26.68
CA GLU A 256 -7.68 -7.98 26.21
C GLU A 256 -7.01 -7.65 24.87
N ILE A 257 -7.72 -6.97 23.97
CA ILE A 257 -7.27 -6.69 22.59
C ILE A 257 -6.81 -5.25 22.45
N ARG A 258 -7.53 -4.32 23.07
CA ARG A 258 -7.21 -2.89 23.13
C ARG A 258 -5.79 -2.66 23.62
N ASP A 259 -5.35 -3.43 24.61
CA ASP A 259 -4.03 -3.29 25.24
C ASP A 259 -2.92 -4.08 24.53
N ALA A 260 -3.20 -4.67 23.36
CA ALA A 260 -2.20 -5.36 22.57
C ALA A 260 -1.10 -4.40 22.10
N TYR A 261 0.16 -4.78 22.34
CA TYR A 261 1.33 -4.03 21.89
C TYR A 261 1.75 -4.45 20.47
N LEU A 262 2.58 -3.61 19.85
CA LEU A 262 3.22 -3.88 18.58
C LEU A 262 3.92 -5.25 18.60
N GLY A 263 3.62 -6.06 17.58
CA GLY A 263 4.34 -7.28 17.26
C GLY A 263 5.70 -6.97 16.65
N ALA A 264 6.57 -7.98 16.58
CA ALA A 264 7.76 -7.87 15.77
C ALA A 264 7.37 -7.99 14.29
N VAL A 265 7.87 -7.08 13.45
CA VAL A 265 7.55 -7.07 12.00
C VAL A 265 7.83 -8.42 11.36
N GLY A 266 6.86 -8.93 10.59
CA GLY A 266 6.99 -10.19 9.86
C GLY A 266 6.87 -11.42 10.76
N THR A 267 6.24 -11.29 11.93
CA THR A 267 5.94 -12.44 12.81
C THR A 267 4.56 -13.03 12.59
N ALA A 268 3.67 -12.30 11.92
CA ALA A 268 2.47 -12.90 11.37
C ALA A 268 2.90 -13.89 10.27
N GLU A 269 2.95 -15.19 10.58
CA GLU A 269 3.19 -16.21 9.57
C GLU A 269 2.08 -16.14 8.50
N PRO A 270 2.39 -15.82 7.22
CA PRO A 270 1.40 -15.74 6.16
C PRO A 270 0.81 -17.12 5.80
N SER A 271 1.51 -18.19 6.18
CA SER A 271 1.15 -19.56 5.88
C SER A 271 0.12 -20.09 6.89
N GLY A 272 -1.13 -19.70 6.74
CA GLY A 272 -2.23 -20.22 7.55
C GLY A 272 -3.57 -19.61 7.20
N ARG A 273 -4.63 -20.09 7.86
CA ARG A 273 -5.95 -19.48 7.74
C ARG A 273 -5.97 -18.10 8.38
N LYS A 274 -6.52 -17.14 7.66
CA LYS A 274 -6.71 -15.76 8.13
C LYS A 274 -8.09 -15.27 7.76
N LEU A 275 -8.60 -14.38 8.59
CA LEU A 275 -9.81 -13.63 8.32
C LEU A 275 -9.40 -12.20 7.98
N VAL A 276 -9.94 -11.65 6.89
CA VAL A 276 -9.67 -10.28 6.46
C VAL A 276 -10.95 -9.48 6.67
N LEU A 277 -10.97 -8.64 7.70
CA LEU A 277 -12.07 -7.73 7.99
C LEU A 277 -11.89 -6.45 7.19
N PHE A 278 -13.00 -5.94 6.67
CA PHE A 278 -13.04 -4.71 5.89
C PHE A 278 -13.94 -3.68 6.59
N MET A 279 -13.42 -2.47 6.73
CA MET A 279 -14.08 -1.38 7.43
C MET A 279 -13.99 -0.09 6.62
N ASP A 280 -15.15 0.46 6.26
CA ASP A 280 -15.22 1.76 5.61
C ASP A 280 -15.33 2.86 6.66
N CYS A 281 -14.67 3.99 6.46
CA CYS A 281 -14.81 5.18 7.29
C CYS A 281 -15.17 6.37 6.37
N PRO A 282 -16.44 6.43 5.91
CA PRO A 282 -16.85 7.39 4.88
C PRO A 282 -16.71 8.85 5.34
N ASP A 283 -16.87 9.12 6.64
CA ASP A 283 -16.63 10.44 7.21
C ASP A 283 -15.17 10.91 7.02
N TYR A 284 -14.21 9.98 6.96
CA TYR A 284 -12.80 10.27 6.66
C TYR A 284 -12.48 10.12 5.17
N GLY A 285 -13.46 9.81 4.32
CA GLY A 285 -13.27 9.48 2.91
C GLY A 285 -12.50 8.17 2.68
N ILE A 286 -12.34 7.35 3.73
CA ILE A 286 -11.56 6.11 3.65
C ILE A 286 -12.53 4.97 3.38
N ASP A 287 -12.27 4.25 2.30
CA ASP A 287 -12.90 2.97 2.06
C ASP A 287 -11.87 1.88 2.39
N ASN A 288 -12.33 0.76 2.94
CA ASN A 288 -11.52 -0.46 3.03
C ASN A 288 -10.27 -0.39 3.93
N TYR A 289 -10.41 0.07 5.19
CA TYR A 289 -9.42 -0.33 6.20
C TYR A 289 -9.43 -1.85 6.33
N VAL A 290 -8.23 -2.43 6.26
CA VAL A 290 -8.06 -3.88 6.25
C VAL A 290 -7.49 -4.32 7.58
N PHE A 291 -8.08 -5.37 8.16
CA PHE A 291 -7.56 -6.04 9.34
C PHE A 291 -7.43 -7.53 9.07
N HIS A 292 -6.19 -8.00 8.98
CA HIS A 292 -5.87 -9.42 8.89
C HIS A 292 -5.82 -9.99 10.30
N ILE A 293 -6.76 -10.87 10.63
CA ILE A 293 -6.79 -11.62 11.89
C ILE A 293 -6.20 -13.01 11.63
N TYR A 294 -5.04 -13.26 12.23
CA TYR A 294 -4.32 -14.52 12.11
C TYR A 294 -4.61 -15.41 13.32
N GLU A 295 -4.90 -16.70 13.08
CA GLU A 295 -5.19 -17.67 14.15
C GLU A 295 -4.07 -17.80 15.19
N ASN A 296 -2.82 -17.49 14.81
CA ASN A 296 -1.66 -17.49 15.70
C ASN A 296 -1.67 -16.33 16.71
N GLY A 297 -2.63 -15.40 16.64
CA GLY A 297 -2.83 -14.37 17.65
C GLY A 297 -2.30 -12.98 17.28
N TYR A 298 -2.22 -12.68 15.98
CA TYR A 298 -1.84 -11.36 15.49
C TYR A 298 -3.00 -10.70 14.74
N VAL A 299 -3.05 -9.37 14.81
CA VAL A 299 -3.79 -8.54 13.85
C VAL A 299 -2.79 -7.70 13.07
N SER A 300 -2.88 -7.71 11.75
CA SER A 300 -2.17 -6.76 10.88
C SER A 300 -3.16 -5.79 10.28
N THR A 301 -2.83 -4.51 10.25
CA THR A 301 -3.70 -3.47 9.67
C THR A 301 -2.89 -2.42 8.95
N ASN A 302 -3.53 -1.69 8.03
CA ASN A 302 -2.94 -0.63 7.23
C ASN A 302 -3.17 0.78 7.81
N PHE A 303 -3.33 0.94 9.12
CA PHE A 303 -3.45 2.27 9.73
C PHE A 303 -2.31 3.19 9.25
N LEU A 304 -2.65 4.42 8.86
CA LEU A 304 -1.68 5.40 8.35
C LEU A 304 -0.92 4.97 7.08
N ASN A 305 -1.46 4.01 6.32
CA ASN A 305 -0.88 3.43 5.09
C ASN A 305 0.38 2.59 5.32
N TYR A 306 0.53 2.00 6.51
CA TYR A 306 1.59 1.06 6.80
C TYR A 306 1.03 -0.23 7.35
N GLY A 307 1.62 -1.37 6.96
CA GLY A 307 1.35 -2.64 7.62
C GLY A 307 1.88 -2.61 9.05
N ILE A 308 0.98 -2.59 10.02
CA ILE A 308 1.28 -2.58 11.45
C ILE A 308 0.70 -3.85 12.08
N GLU A 309 1.54 -4.60 12.77
CA GLU A 309 1.18 -5.85 13.44
C GLU A 309 1.05 -5.64 14.95
N PHE A 310 -0.02 -6.16 15.56
CA PHE A 310 -0.23 -6.17 17.00
C PHE A 310 -0.48 -7.60 17.49
N LYS A 311 0.03 -7.93 18.68
CA LYS A 311 -0.13 -9.26 19.28
C LYS A 311 -1.32 -9.29 20.22
N ILE A 312 -2.45 -9.78 19.72
CA ILE A 312 -3.72 -9.89 20.45
C ILE A 312 -3.88 -11.23 21.20
N GLY A 313 -3.02 -12.21 20.91
CA GLY A 313 -3.07 -13.55 21.49
C GLY A 313 -4.02 -14.49 20.74
N SER A 314 -3.64 -15.77 20.65
CA SER A 314 -4.36 -16.75 19.81
C SER A 314 -5.76 -17.06 20.32
N GLU A 315 -6.02 -16.90 21.63
CA GLU A 315 -7.37 -17.06 22.18
C GLU A 315 -8.30 -15.95 21.68
N SER A 316 -7.87 -14.69 21.78
CA SER A 316 -8.62 -13.52 21.29
C SER A 316 -8.86 -13.59 19.79
N ALA A 317 -7.83 -13.95 19.00
CA ALA A 317 -7.97 -14.15 17.57
C ALA A 317 -9.03 -15.21 17.22
N ARG A 318 -9.01 -16.36 17.91
CA ARG A 318 -10.04 -17.40 17.72
C ARG A 318 -11.43 -16.96 18.13
N LYS A 319 -11.57 -16.17 19.21
CA LYS A 319 -12.85 -15.57 19.62
C LYS A 319 -13.42 -14.66 18.52
N ILE A 320 -12.59 -13.78 17.96
CA ILE A 320 -12.97 -12.89 16.85
C ILE A 320 -13.41 -13.70 15.63
N ILE A 321 -12.62 -14.68 15.20
CA ILE A 321 -12.91 -15.50 14.03
C ILE A 321 -14.22 -16.27 14.23
N ALA A 322 -14.43 -16.87 15.41
CA ALA A 322 -15.66 -17.58 15.73
C ALA A 322 -16.88 -16.65 15.69
N PHE A 323 -16.78 -15.48 16.32
CA PHE A 323 -17.86 -14.50 16.33
C PHE A 323 -18.21 -14.03 14.91
N ALA A 324 -17.21 -13.64 14.11
CA ALA A 324 -17.44 -13.20 12.74
C ALA A 324 -18.16 -14.29 11.92
N LYS A 325 -17.77 -15.55 12.05
CA LYS A 325 -18.42 -16.67 11.35
C LYS A 325 -19.84 -16.98 11.85
N GLU A 326 -20.11 -16.83 13.14
CA GLU A 326 -21.44 -17.06 13.72
C GLU A 326 -22.43 -15.95 13.33
N HIS A 327 -21.96 -14.70 13.23
CA HIS A 327 -22.79 -13.52 12.99
C HIS A 327 -22.66 -12.95 11.57
N SER A 328 -22.51 -13.84 10.59
CA SER A 328 -22.43 -13.48 9.17
C SER A 328 -23.20 -14.45 8.28
N SER A 329 -23.34 -14.07 7.02
CA SER A 329 -23.93 -14.92 5.99
C SER A 329 -23.05 -14.90 4.74
N PRO A 330 -22.93 -16.02 4.00
CA PRO A 330 -22.23 -16.03 2.73
C PRO A 330 -22.74 -14.92 1.82
N ALA A 331 -21.81 -14.21 1.20
CA ALA A 331 -22.07 -13.14 0.26
C ALA A 331 -21.43 -13.44 -1.09
N GLU A 332 -21.92 -12.78 -2.13
CA GLU A 332 -21.17 -12.74 -3.39
C GLU A 332 -19.82 -12.05 -3.14
N PRO A 333 -18.71 -12.59 -3.68
CA PRO A 333 -17.41 -11.97 -3.55
C PRO A 333 -17.46 -10.51 -4.01
N VAL A 334 -17.03 -9.60 -3.14
CA VAL A 334 -16.93 -8.19 -3.52
C VAL A 334 -15.52 -7.94 -4.04
N SER A 335 -15.47 -7.30 -5.19
CA SER A 335 -14.24 -6.76 -5.79
C SER A 335 -13.61 -5.74 -4.83
N ARG A 336 -12.61 -6.17 -4.04
CA ARG A 336 -11.95 -5.35 -2.99
C ARG A 336 -10.45 -5.15 -3.23
N GLY A 337 -9.94 -5.57 -4.38
CA GLY A 337 -8.55 -5.42 -4.78
C GLY A 337 -8.36 -4.51 -5.99
N ASN A 338 -7.10 -4.29 -6.35
CA ASN A 338 -6.73 -3.71 -7.62
C ASN A 338 -6.77 -4.80 -8.71
N TYR A 339 -7.37 -4.48 -9.85
CA TYR A 339 -7.46 -5.37 -11.00
C TYR A 339 -6.76 -4.76 -12.19
N ILE A 340 -6.30 -5.65 -13.08
CA ILE A 340 -5.69 -5.24 -14.33
C ILE A 340 -6.43 -5.94 -15.46
N ILE A 341 -6.98 -5.16 -16.37
CA ILE A 341 -7.36 -5.66 -17.69
C ILE A 341 -6.28 -5.24 -18.69
N GLY A 342 -6.05 -6.03 -19.72
CA GLY A 342 -5.04 -5.73 -20.71
C GLY A 342 -5.44 -6.19 -22.10
N GLY A 343 -4.88 -5.57 -23.12
CA GLY A 343 -5.22 -5.89 -24.49
C GLY A 343 -4.75 -4.85 -25.49
N ARG A 344 -5.32 -4.90 -26.69
CA ARG A 344 -5.03 -3.94 -27.76
C ARG A 344 -6.09 -2.86 -27.84
N VAL A 345 -5.65 -1.60 -27.95
CA VAL A 345 -6.55 -0.48 -28.23
C VAL A 345 -7.15 -0.66 -29.62
N THR A 346 -8.46 -0.78 -29.70
CA THR A 346 -9.19 -0.96 -30.97
C THR A 346 -9.88 0.32 -31.44
N GLU A 347 -10.23 1.19 -30.51
CA GLU A 347 -10.95 2.43 -30.79
C GLU A 347 -10.70 3.46 -29.69
N ILE A 348 -10.57 4.73 -30.06
CA ILE A 348 -10.58 5.87 -29.15
C ILE A 348 -11.71 6.78 -29.60
N GLY A 349 -12.74 6.90 -28.76
CA GLY A 349 -13.94 7.69 -29.04
C GLY A 349 -14.00 8.96 -28.20
N ASP A 350 -15.11 9.68 -28.34
CA ASP A 350 -15.44 10.80 -27.46
C ASP A 350 -15.94 10.25 -26.11
N GLY A 351 -15.12 10.37 -25.07
CA GLY A 351 -15.45 9.91 -23.72
C GLY A 351 -15.15 8.44 -23.41
N TYR A 352 -14.46 7.70 -24.29
CA TYR A 352 -14.06 6.31 -24.01
C TYR A 352 -12.85 5.82 -24.83
N VAL A 353 -12.24 4.72 -24.37
CA VAL A 353 -11.28 3.89 -25.12
C VAL A 353 -11.74 2.43 -25.10
N ARG A 354 -11.60 1.72 -26.23
CA ARG A 354 -11.90 0.29 -26.34
C ARG A 354 -10.66 -0.57 -26.40
N ILE A 355 -10.65 -1.65 -25.63
CA ILE A 355 -9.50 -2.55 -25.48
C ILE A 355 -9.95 -3.99 -25.72
N ASP A 356 -9.32 -4.67 -26.68
CA ASP A 356 -9.57 -6.08 -26.98
C ASP A 356 -8.52 -6.97 -26.32
N ASP A 357 -8.96 -7.83 -25.39
CA ASP A 357 -8.11 -8.73 -24.62
C ASP A 357 -7.82 -10.07 -25.30
N SER A 358 -8.27 -10.29 -26.54
CA SER A 358 -8.09 -11.55 -27.29
C SER A 358 -6.64 -12.03 -27.31
N VAL A 359 -5.68 -11.10 -27.23
CA VAL A 359 -4.24 -11.41 -27.19
C VAL A 359 -3.80 -12.20 -25.96
N LEU A 360 -4.57 -12.17 -24.87
CA LEU A 360 -4.30 -12.87 -23.61
C LEU A 360 -4.88 -14.30 -23.56
N PHE A 361 -5.43 -14.79 -24.68
CA PHE A 361 -5.99 -16.14 -24.81
C PHE A 361 -5.32 -16.91 -25.94
N LYS A 362 -5.10 -18.22 -25.74
CA LYS A 362 -4.61 -19.10 -26.82
C LYS A 362 -5.64 -19.23 -27.94
N ASP A 363 -6.92 -19.29 -27.56
CA ASP A 363 -8.05 -19.17 -28.47
C ASP A 363 -8.60 -17.74 -28.42
N GLN A 364 -8.26 -16.94 -29.43
CA GLN A 364 -8.64 -15.53 -29.53
C GLN A 364 -10.16 -15.31 -29.57
N SER A 365 -10.96 -16.31 -29.96
CA SER A 365 -12.43 -16.19 -29.94
C SER A 365 -13.00 -16.05 -28.53
N ARG A 366 -12.19 -16.36 -27.51
CA ARG A 366 -12.52 -16.15 -26.10
C ARG A 366 -12.29 -14.72 -25.64
N GLY A 367 -11.77 -13.83 -26.48
CA GLY A 367 -11.60 -12.42 -26.13
C GLY A 367 -12.92 -11.66 -25.97
N MET A 368 -12.81 -10.42 -25.50
CA MET A 368 -13.89 -9.45 -25.29
C MET A 368 -13.31 -8.06 -25.47
N VAL A 369 -14.16 -7.17 -25.96
CA VAL A 369 -13.83 -5.76 -26.06
C VAL A 369 -14.34 -5.07 -24.81
N PHE A 370 -13.42 -4.52 -24.03
CA PHE A 370 -13.73 -3.63 -22.92
C PHE A 370 -13.97 -2.21 -23.42
N THR A 371 -14.92 -1.51 -22.81
CA THR A 371 -15.10 -0.07 -22.98
C THR A 371 -14.74 0.61 -21.67
N VAL A 372 -13.68 1.43 -21.69
CA VAL A 372 -13.19 2.19 -20.53
C VAL A 372 -13.61 3.65 -20.72
N PRO A 373 -14.53 4.17 -19.88
CA PRO A 373 -14.87 5.59 -19.87
C PRO A 373 -13.65 6.48 -19.56
N THR A 374 -13.58 7.66 -20.18
CA THR A 374 -12.49 8.63 -20.00
C THR A 374 -12.94 9.93 -19.30
N ASP A 375 -14.10 9.87 -18.65
CA ASP A 375 -14.65 10.95 -17.84
C ASP A 375 -13.93 11.11 -16.50
N ASP A 376 -13.37 10.03 -15.94
CA ASP A 376 -12.46 10.07 -14.79
C ASP A 376 -11.22 10.91 -15.12
N LEU A 377 -10.84 11.83 -14.22
CA LEU A 377 -9.70 12.71 -14.41
C LEU A 377 -8.40 11.92 -14.63
N ARG A 378 -8.20 10.83 -13.89
CA ARG A 378 -6.95 10.05 -13.90
C ARG A 378 -6.79 9.36 -15.26
N ILE A 379 -7.85 8.72 -15.76
CA ILE A 379 -7.87 8.15 -17.11
C ILE A 379 -7.76 9.22 -18.18
N ARG A 380 -8.46 10.35 -18.03
CA ARG A 380 -8.38 11.46 -18.98
C ARG A 380 -6.95 11.97 -19.14
N ARG A 381 -6.20 12.10 -18.06
CA ARG A 381 -4.79 12.49 -18.10
C ARG A 381 -3.93 11.48 -18.87
N CYS A 382 -4.18 10.18 -18.72
CA CYS A 382 -3.48 9.16 -19.53
C CYS A 382 -3.76 9.36 -21.03
N MET A 383 -5.01 9.71 -21.39
CA MET A 383 -5.41 10.00 -22.78
C MET A 383 -4.82 11.31 -23.34
N GLU A 384 -4.42 12.23 -22.47
CA GLU A 384 -3.89 13.54 -22.84
C GLU A 384 -2.37 13.63 -22.77
N PHE A 385 -1.71 12.90 -21.86
CA PHE A 385 -0.37 13.27 -21.40
C PHE A 385 0.71 12.16 -21.32
N SER A 386 0.42 10.85 -21.25
CA SER A 386 1.51 9.86 -21.00
C SER A 386 1.42 8.59 -21.84
N PRO A 387 2.54 8.24 -22.52
CA PRO A 387 2.56 8.24 -23.98
C PRO A 387 1.17 7.96 -24.53
N LYS A 388 0.53 9.01 -25.03
CA LYS A 388 -0.88 8.99 -25.41
C LYS A 388 -1.19 7.70 -26.18
N PRO A 389 -2.12 6.86 -25.70
CA PRO A 389 -2.43 5.62 -26.37
C PRO A 389 -2.98 5.90 -27.77
N GLU A 390 -2.55 5.08 -28.73
CA GLU A 390 -3.04 5.08 -30.10
C GLU A 390 -3.76 3.77 -30.43
N VAL A 391 -4.59 3.78 -31.47
CA VAL A 391 -5.23 2.55 -31.95
C VAL A 391 -4.15 1.58 -32.45
N GLY A 392 -4.19 0.35 -31.93
CA GLY A 392 -3.19 -0.68 -32.18
C GLY A 392 -2.19 -0.88 -31.04
N ASP A 393 -2.08 0.09 -30.11
CA ASP A 393 -1.21 -0.02 -28.95
C ASP A 393 -1.66 -1.16 -28.04
N THR A 394 -0.69 -1.76 -27.35
CA THR A 394 -0.95 -2.72 -26.29
C THR A 394 -0.92 -1.97 -24.96
N VAL A 395 -1.97 -2.10 -24.17
CA VAL A 395 -2.16 -1.34 -22.93
C VAL A 395 -2.67 -2.24 -21.81
N ALA A 396 -2.46 -1.77 -20.59
CA ALA A 396 -3.10 -2.29 -19.39
C ALA A 396 -3.89 -1.16 -18.71
N VAL A 397 -5.03 -1.50 -18.15
CA VAL A 397 -5.87 -0.57 -17.37
C VAL A 397 -5.95 -1.09 -15.95
N LEU A 398 -5.54 -0.23 -15.03
CA LEU A 398 -5.58 -0.51 -13.61
C LEU A 398 -6.92 -0.02 -13.07
N ILE A 399 -7.58 -0.89 -12.32
CA ILE A 399 -8.94 -0.72 -11.81
C ILE A 399 -8.88 -0.87 -10.30
N ASP A 400 -9.46 0.09 -9.58
CA ASP A 400 -9.53 0.08 -8.12
C ASP A 400 -11.00 0.03 -7.70
N HIS A 401 -11.37 -1.02 -6.96
CA HIS A 401 -12.74 -1.20 -6.44
C HIS A 401 -13.84 -1.08 -7.51
N GLY A 402 -13.51 -1.48 -8.73
CA GLY A 402 -14.34 -1.38 -9.91
C GLY A 402 -15.02 -2.69 -10.28
N SER A 403 -15.84 -2.61 -11.33
CA SER A 403 -16.53 -3.76 -11.92
C SER A 403 -16.50 -3.70 -13.44
N VAL A 404 -16.70 -4.87 -14.05
CA VAL A 404 -16.91 -5.03 -15.48
C VAL A 404 -18.32 -5.57 -15.70
N THR A 405 -19.11 -4.85 -16.48
CA THR A 405 -20.45 -5.31 -16.87
C THR A 405 -20.37 -6.47 -17.89
N ALA A 406 -21.49 -7.18 -18.09
CA ALA A 406 -21.54 -8.28 -19.06
C ALA A 406 -21.24 -7.85 -20.52
N ASP A 407 -21.46 -6.58 -20.86
CA ASP A 407 -21.13 -5.95 -22.14
C ASP A 407 -19.73 -5.31 -22.16
N GLY A 408 -18.92 -5.52 -21.13
CA GLY A 408 -17.51 -5.11 -21.09
C GLY A 408 -17.27 -3.67 -20.68
N VAL A 409 -18.26 -2.95 -20.13
CA VAL A 409 -18.06 -1.59 -19.63
C VAL A 409 -17.34 -1.64 -18.29
N VAL A 410 -16.24 -0.89 -18.20
CA VAL A 410 -15.35 -0.85 -17.04
C VAL A 410 -15.71 0.34 -16.15
N SER A 411 -15.73 0.12 -14.85
CA SER A 411 -15.84 1.15 -13.81
C SER A 411 -14.62 1.09 -12.89
N GLY A 412 -14.29 2.20 -12.22
CA GLY A 412 -13.17 2.27 -11.27
C GLY A 412 -11.78 2.24 -11.92
N ALA A 413 -11.69 2.46 -13.23
CA ALA A 413 -10.40 2.61 -13.90
C ALA A 413 -9.72 3.89 -13.39
N TYR A 414 -8.46 3.76 -12.95
CA TYR A 414 -7.70 4.89 -12.40
C TYR A 414 -6.37 5.12 -13.11
N ASP A 415 -5.90 4.16 -13.92
CA ASP A 415 -4.71 4.35 -14.74
C ASP A 415 -4.82 3.54 -16.05
N LEU A 416 -4.14 4.03 -17.08
CA LEU A 416 -3.99 3.39 -18.38
C LEU A 416 -2.53 3.54 -18.80
N VAL A 417 -1.85 2.41 -18.92
CA VAL A 417 -0.41 2.35 -19.16
C VAL A 417 -0.10 1.53 -20.40
N GLN A 418 0.96 1.91 -21.10
CA GLN A 418 1.48 1.08 -22.19
C GLN A 418 2.05 -0.24 -21.66
N ALA A 419 1.77 -1.31 -22.37
CA ALA A 419 2.25 -2.65 -22.06
C ALA A 419 2.90 -3.28 -23.28
N LEU A 420 3.82 -4.22 -23.05
CA LEU A 420 4.52 -4.97 -24.08
C LEU A 420 4.01 -6.40 -24.11
N LEU A 421 3.89 -6.98 -25.30
CA LEU A 421 3.66 -8.41 -25.46
C LEU A 421 4.93 -9.18 -25.17
N THR A 422 4.86 -10.18 -24.30
CA THR A 422 5.98 -11.09 -24.02
C THR A 422 6.12 -12.14 -25.12
N GLU A 423 7.29 -12.76 -25.24
CA GLU A 423 7.51 -13.87 -26.20
C GLU A 423 6.56 -15.06 -25.94
N GLU A 424 6.11 -15.22 -24.70
CA GLU A 424 5.17 -16.26 -24.27
C GLU A 424 3.69 -15.86 -24.48
N GLY A 425 3.43 -14.64 -24.97
CA GLY A 425 2.10 -14.12 -25.29
C GLY A 425 1.36 -13.42 -24.14
N GLY A 426 2.01 -13.23 -22.99
CA GLY A 426 1.48 -12.43 -21.89
C GLY A 426 1.72 -10.92 -22.09
N LEU A 427 1.33 -10.13 -21.09
CA LEU A 427 1.61 -8.69 -21.05
C LEU A 427 2.64 -8.37 -19.98
N TYR A 428 3.51 -7.43 -20.29
CA TYR A 428 4.47 -6.86 -19.36
C TYR A 428 4.33 -5.34 -19.32
N ILE A 429 4.09 -4.80 -18.13
CA ILE A 429 4.06 -3.36 -17.87
C ILE A 429 5.48 -2.95 -17.42
N PRO A 430 6.25 -2.23 -18.26
CA PRO A 430 7.58 -1.76 -17.93
C PRO A 430 7.55 -0.67 -16.84
N GLU A 431 8.68 -0.46 -16.16
CA GLU A 431 8.89 0.64 -15.20
C GLU A 431 8.79 2.02 -15.86
#